data_AF-A0A524LHE9-F1
#
_entry.id   AF-A0A524LHE9-F1
#
_cell.length_a   1.000
_cell.length_b   1.000
_cell.length_c   1.000
_cell.angle_alpha   90.00
_cell.angle_beta   90.00
_cell.angle_gamma   90.00
#
_symmetry.space_group_name_H-M   'P 1'
#
loop_
_entity.id
_entity.type
_entity.pdbx_description
1 polymer ?
#
loop_
_entity_poly.entity_id
_entity_poly.type
_entity_poly.pdbx_seq_one_letter_code
_entity_poly.pdbx_strand_id
1 'polypeptide(L)'
;MAIHPVFVHFHTGILTATAAVALVMLILRILFRDNINTPGTRLARIFHQLDIFIYGGSIIGILGLIAGMVTGFMEPDYPLGVLTVLPIMRFKILWSIVCTEVYLYLIIVRAKIGDRVWIKPSSYLPYAILVIVGGVLMMVMGALGGIAVYGTSILSPILDWLGIPWP
;
A
#
# COMPACT_ATOMS: atom_id res chain seq x y z
N MET A 1 -10.38 -10.60 -23.90
CA MET A 1 -10.71 -10.31 -22.49
C MET A 1 -9.70 -9.30 -22.00
N ALA A 2 -10.12 -8.16 -21.46
CA ALA A 2 -9.19 -7.15 -20.92
C ALA A 2 -8.66 -7.66 -19.56
N ILE A 3 -7.50 -8.29 -19.59
CA ILE A 3 -6.77 -8.86 -18.46
C ILE A 3 -5.97 -7.78 -17.73
N HIS A 4 -5.51 -6.75 -18.45
CA HIS A 4 -4.74 -5.66 -17.89
C HIS A 4 -5.47 -4.92 -16.74
N PRO A 5 -6.75 -4.49 -16.89
CA PRO A 5 -7.48 -3.85 -15.80
C PRO A 5 -7.58 -4.75 -14.57
N VAL A 6 -7.73 -6.07 -14.75
CA VAL A 6 -7.82 -7.03 -13.65
C VAL A 6 -6.54 -6.99 -12.81
N PHE A 7 -5.36 -7.06 -13.43
CA PHE A 7 -4.09 -7.02 -12.69
C PHE A 7 -3.81 -5.67 -12.04
N VAL A 8 -4.19 -4.56 -12.69
CA VAL A 8 -4.02 -3.22 -12.11
C VAL A 8 -4.93 -3.00 -10.90
N HIS A 9 -6.20 -3.44 -10.97
CA HIS A 9 -7.11 -3.40 -9.83
C HIS A 9 -6.66 -4.34 -8.71
N PHE A 10 -6.13 -5.52 -9.06
CA PHE A 10 -5.62 -6.48 -8.09
C PHE A 10 -4.37 -5.95 -7.36
N HIS A 11 -3.41 -5.38 -8.09
CA HIS A 11 -2.23 -4.70 -7.53
C HIS A 11 -2.64 -3.60 -6.54
N THR A 12 -3.42 -2.63 -7.03
CA THR A 12 -3.79 -1.46 -6.24
C THR A 12 -4.68 -1.82 -5.06
N GLY A 13 -5.62 -2.74 -5.24
CA GLY A 13 -6.50 -3.22 -4.18
C GLY A 13 -5.76 -3.95 -3.07
N ILE A 14 -4.90 -4.92 -3.41
CA ILE A 14 -4.14 -5.68 -2.43
C ILE A 14 -3.12 -4.80 -1.71
N LEU A 15 -2.44 -3.91 -2.42
CA LEU A 15 -1.45 -3.02 -1.81
C LEU A 15 -2.13 -2.00 -0.89
N THR A 16 -3.33 -1.51 -1.24
CA THR A 16 -4.14 -0.66 -0.36
C THR A 16 -4.61 -1.40 0.89
N ALA A 17 -5.07 -2.65 0.75
CA ALA A 17 -5.46 -3.48 1.89
C ALA A 17 -4.25 -3.76 2.82
N THR A 18 -3.10 -4.07 2.22
CA THR A 18 -1.82 -4.24 2.91
C THR A 18 -1.44 -2.98 3.69
N ALA A 19 -1.60 -1.82 3.07
CA ALA A 19 -1.34 -0.54 3.68
C ALA A 19 -2.24 -0.27 4.89
N ALA A 20 -3.55 -0.52 4.73
CA ALA A 20 -4.51 -0.38 5.81
C ALA A 20 -4.17 -1.31 7.00
N VAL A 21 -3.83 -2.58 6.73
CA VAL A 21 -3.39 -3.52 7.76
C VAL A 21 -2.13 -3.01 8.46
N ALA A 22 -1.13 -2.54 7.72
CA ALA A 22 0.11 -2.02 8.28
C ALA A 22 -0.13 -0.79 9.20
N LEU A 23 -1.01 0.13 8.80
CA LEU A 23 -1.41 1.28 9.61
C LEU A 23 -2.13 0.87 10.89
N VAL A 24 -3.10 -0.04 10.79
CA VAL A 24 -3.81 -0.56 11.97
C VAL A 24 -2.84 -1.28 12.91
N MET A 25 -1.93 -2.11 12.37
CA MET A 25 -0.90 -2.77 13.17
C MET A 25 0.01 -1.78 13.88
N LEU A 26 0.42 -0.70 13.20
CA LEU A 26 1.22 0.35 13.80
C LEU A 26 0.49 1.01 14.97
N ILE A 27 -0.77 1.43 14.78
CA ILE A 27 -1.59 2.05 15.83
C ILE A 27 -1.69 1.12 17.03
N LEU A 28 -2.02 -0.14 16.81
CA LEU A 28 -2.18 -1.10 17.90
C LEU A 28 -0.84 -1.40 18.61
N ARG A 29 0.28 -1.44 17.89
CA ARG A 29 1.63 -1.58 18.48
C ARG A 29 2.04 -0.38 19.33
N ILE A 30 1.55 0.82 18.99
CA ILE A 30 1.73 2.02 19.80
C ILE A 30 0.85 1.96 21.06
N LEU A 31 -0.43 1.61 20.91
CA LEU A 31 -1.39 1.59 22.02
C LEU A 31 -1.13 0.47 23.03
N PHE A 32 -0.70 -0.70 22.58
CA PHE A 32 -0.48 -1.89 23.41
C PHE A 32 0.99 -2.31 23.48
N ARG A 33 1.89 -1.31 23.45
CA ARG A 33 3.35 -1.51 23.38
C ARG A 33 3.87 -2.50 24.41
N ASP A 34 3.42 -2.39 25.65
CA ASP A 34 3.92 -3.21 26.77
C ASP A 34 3.46 -4.68 26.66
N ASN A 35 2.27 -4.93 26.13
CA ASN A 35 1.71 -6.27 25.97
C ASN A 35 2.21 -6.99 24.71
N ILE A 36 2.47 -6.25 23.63
CA ILE A 36 2.88 -6.80 22.33
C ILE A 36 4.39 -7.09 22.28
N ASN A 37 5.21 -6.30 22.97
CA ASN A 37 6.67 -6.50 22.97
C ASN A 37 7.13 -7.55 23.99
N THR A 38 6.23 -8.05 24.85
CA THR A 38 6.52 -9.12 25.80
C THR A 38 6.45 -10.49 25.10
N PRO A 39 7.56 -11.23 24.94
CA PRO A 39 7.56 -12.51 24.24
C PRO A 39 6.67 -13.54 24.96
N GLY A 40 5.88 -14.29 24.20
CA GLY A 40 5.05 -15.40 24.73
C GLY A 40 3.60 -15.03 25.09
N THR A 41 3.22 -13.74 25.03
CA THR A 41 1.81 -13.36 25.21
C THR A 41 0.96 -13.79 24.01
N ARG A 42 -0.33 -14.09 24.23
CA ARG A 42 -1.28 -14.38 23.14
C ARG A 42 -1.36 -13.23 22.15
N LEU A 43 -1.27 -11.99 22.64
CA LEU A 43 -1.33 -10.77 21.84
C LEU A 43 -0.12 -10.70 20.89
N ALA A 44 1.11 -10.86 21.38
CA ALA A 44 2.31 -10.86 20.53
C ALA A 44 2.23 -11.88 19.38
N ARG A 45 1.66 -13.07 19.64
CA ARG A 45 1.46 -14.11 18.62
C ARG A 45 0.46 -13.71 17.53
N ILE A 46 -0.66 -13.09 17.91
CA ILE A 46 -1.67 -12.59 16.96
C ILE A 46 -1.05 -11.51 16.06
N PHE A 47 -0.29 -10.58 16.64
CA PHE A 47 0.39 -9.53 15.86
C PHE A 47 1.40 -10.10 14.87
N HIS A 48 2.17 -11.10 15.27
CA HIS A 48 3.10 -11.77 14.36
C HIS A 48 2.37 -12.51 13.23
N GLN A 49 1.20 -13.10 13.50
CA GLN A 49 0.38 -13.71 12.45
C GLN A 49 -0.19 -12.66 11.51
N LEU A 50 -0.60 -11.49 12.03
CA LEU A 50 -1.14 -10.42 11.19
C LEU A 50 -0.08 -9.75 10.31
N ASP A 51 1.17 -9.71 10.76
CA ASP A 51 2.28 -9.22 9.95
C ASP A 51 2.47 -10.05 8.65
N ILE A 52 2.08 -11.33 8.62
CA ILE A 52 2.18 -12.15 7.41
C ILE A 52 1.34 -11.59 6.26
N PHE A 53 0.23 -10.91 6.55
CA PHE A 53 -0.60 -10.28 5.53
C PHE A 53 0.10 -9.07 4.92
N ILE A 54 0.96 -8.38 5.68
CA ILE A 54 1.78 -7.29 5.15
C ILE A 54 2.82 -7.85 4.17
N TYR A 55 3.47 -8.96 4.53
CA TYR A 55 4.42 -9.65 3.66
C TYR A 55 3.77 -10.20 2.39
N GLY A 56 2.76 -11.05 2.56
CA GLY A 56 2.06 -11.68 1.44
C GLY A 56 1.38 -10.67 0.54
N GLY A 57 0.72 -9.68 1.13
CA GLY A 57 0.04 -8.62 0.38
C GLY A 57 0.99 -7.76 -0.43
N SER A 58 2.17 -7.41 0.10
CA SER A 58 3.14 -6.64 -0.69
C SER A 58 3.76 -7.46 -1.83
N ILE A 59 4.06 -8.75 -1.61
CA ILE A 59 4.58 -9.64 -2.67
C ILE A 59 3.53 -9.78 -3.77
N ILE A 60 2.28 -10.09 -3.41
CA ILE A 60 1.19 -10.24 -4.37
C ILE A 60 0.93 -8.90 -5.08
N GLY A 61 1.00 -7.78 -4.36
CA GLY A 61 0.96 -6.44 -4.92
C GLY A 61 2.03 -6.25 -6.00
N ILE A 62 3.29 -6.56 -5.72
CA ILE A 62 4.40 -6.46 -6.69
C ILE A 62 4.14 -7.35 -7.91
N LEU A 63 3.71 -8.60 -7.71
CA LEU A 63 3.38 -9.50 -8.82
C LEU A 63 2.25 -8.94 -9.67
N GLY A 64 1.22 -8.36 -9.05
CA GLY A 64 0.14 -7.67 -9.75
C GLY A 64 0.63 -6.46 -10.54
N LEU A 65 1.59 -5.69 -10.02
CA LEU A 65 2.20 -4.56 -10.73
C LEU A 65 2.92 -5.04 -11.99
N ILE A 66 3.77 -6.05 -11.86
CA ILE A 66 4.53 -6.62 -12.98
C ILE A 66 3.57 -7.20 -14.02
N ALA A 67 2.59 -7.99 -13.59
CA ALA A 67 1.59 -8.56 -14.49
C ALA A 67 0.76 -7.47 -15.20
N GLY A 68 0.38 -6.41 -14.47
CA GLY A 68 -0.29 -5.23 -15.00
C GLY A 68 0.57 -4.52 -16.05
N MET A 69 1.85 -4.29 -15.78
CA MET A 69 2.76 -3.69 -16.76
C MET A 69 2.86 -4.53 -18.03
N VAL A 70 3.14 -5.83 -17.90
CA VAL A 70 3.29 -6.75 -19.05
C VAL A 70 2.01 -6.80 -19.88
N THR A 71 0.87 -7.00 -19.25
CA THR A 71 -0.44 -7.08 -19.94
C THR A 71 -0.82 -5.75 -20.60
N GLY A 72 -0.40 -4.62 -20.04
CA GLY A 72 -0.63 -3.31 -20.64
C GLY A 72 0.08 -3.15 -21.99
N PHE A 73 1.27 -3.72 -22.15
CA PHE A 73 2.01 -3.71 -23.42
C PHE A 73 1.54 -4.78 -24.42
N MET A 74 0.88 -5.83 -23.94
CA MET A 74 0.44 -6.95 -24.77
C MET A 74 -0.98 -6.78 -25.31
N GLU A 75 -1.83 -5.99 -24.64
CA GLU A 75 -3.20 -5.74 -25.09
C GLU A 75 -3.24 -4.67 -26.20
N PRO A 76 -3.62 -5.03 -27.44
CA PRO A 76 -3.59 -4.09 -28.57
C PRO A 76 -4.52 -2.89 -28.39
N ASP A 77 -5.65 -3.11 -27.72
CA ASP A 77 -6.71 -2.12 -27.54
C ASP A 77 -6.52 -1.29 -26.26
N TYR A 78 -5.50 -1.59 -25.44
CA TYR A 78 -5.29 -0.87 -24.20
C TYR A 78 -4.69 0.52 -24.51
N PRO A 79 -5.34 1.63 -24.08
CA PRO A 79 -5.00 2.97 -24.55
C PRO A 79 -3.80 3.56 -23.78
N LEU A 80 -2.67 2.84 -23.74
CA LEU A 80 -1.42 3.28 -23.09
C LEU A 80 -1.03 4.69 -23.52
N GLY A 81 -1.09 4.99 -24.81
CA GLY A 81 -0.71 6.30 -25.35
C GLY A 81 -1.57 7.44 -24.79
N VAL A 82 -2.86 7.20 -24.56
CA VAL A 82 -3.77 8.22 -24.01
C VAL A 82 -3.58 8.36 -22.50
N LEU A 83 -3.52 7.23 -21.78
CA LEU A 83 -3.36 7.22 -20.32
C LEU A 83 -2.02 7.78 -19.88
N THR A 84 -0.97 7.55 -20.65
CA THR A 84 0.35 8.14 -20.38
C THR A 84 0.42 9.62 -20.74
N VAL A 85 -0.60 10.26 -21.31
CA VAL A 85 -0.61 11.72 -21.54
C VAL A 85 -1.36 12.45 -20.43
N LEU A 86 -2.31 11.79 -19.75
CA LEU A 86 -3.06 12.36 -18.64
C LEU A 86 -2.15 12.55 -17.39
N PRO A 87 -1.97 13.79 -16.89
CA PRO A 87 -1.11 14.05 -15.73
C PRO A 87 -1.49 13.25 -14.49
N ILE A 88 -2.80 13.08 -14.25
CA ILE A 88 -3.32 12.32 -13.11
C ILE A 88 -2.93 10.84 -13.15
N MET A 89 -2.92 10.24 -14.35
CA MET A 89 -2.55 8.84 -14.52
C MET A 89 -1.04 8.65 -14.36
N ARG A 90 -0.22 9.58 -14.86
CA ARG A 90 1.23 9.61 -14.60
C ARG A 90 1.54 9.70 -13.12
N PHE A 91 0.88 10.64 -12.42
CA PHE A 91 1.03 10.82 -10.98
C PHE A 91 0.63 9.55 -10.24
N LYS A 92 -0.52 8.96 -10.57
CA LYS A 92 -1.00 7.72 -9.97
C LYS A 92 -0.01 6.56 -10.13
N ILE A 93 0.48 6.34 -11.35
CA ILE A 93 1.43 5.26 -11.65
C ILE A 93 2.74 5.48 -10.87
N LEU A 94 3.31 6.69 -10.95
CA LEU A 94 4.57 7.02 -10.28
C LEU A 94 4.47 6.78 -8.77
N TRP A 95 3.43 7.32 -8.12
CA TRP A 95 3.27 7.19 -6.69
C TRP A 95 2.88 5.77 -6.25
N SER A 96 2.20 5.00 -7.10
CA SER A 96 1.97 3.56 -6.85
C SER A 96 3.27 2.77 -6.81
N ILE A 97 4.22 3.09 -7.70
CA ILE A 97 5.57 2.48 -7.70
C ILE A 97 6.31 2.88 -6.42
N VAL A 98 6.33 4.17 -6.08
CA VAL A 98 6.98 4.66 -4.84
C VAL A 98 6.39 3.98 -3.61
N CYS A 99 5.07 3.83 -3.53
CA CYS A 99 4.42 3.10 -2.42
C CYS A 99 4.89 1.64 -2.38
N THR A 100 4.96 0.99 -3.53
CA THR A 100 5.45 -0.40 -3.64
C THR A 100 6.88 -0.54 -3.13
N GLU A 101 7.77 0.39 -3.48
CA GLU A 101 9.15 0.43 -2.99
C GLU A 101 9.23 0.63 -1.47
N VAL A 102 8.39 1.52 -0.92
CA VAL A 102 8.30 1.73 0.54
C VAL A 102 7.89 0.43 1.23
N TYR A 103 6.86 -0.26 0.76
CA TYR A 103 6.40 -1.53 1.37
C TYR A 103 7.43 -2.65 1.20
N LEU A 104 8.13 -2.71 0.06
CA LEU A 104 9.24 -3.64 -0.14
C LEU A 104 10.38 -3.37 0.84
N TYR A 105 10.74 -2.11 1.05
CA TYR A 105 11.76 -1.72 2.03
C TYR A 105 11.35 -2.09 3.45
N LEU A 106 10.09 -1.82 3.85
CA LEU A 106 9.55 -2.20 5.15
C LEU A 106 9.65 -3.72 5.39
N ILE A 107 9.36 -4.52 4.36
CA ILE A 107 9.54 -5.98 4.37
C ILE A 107 10.99 -6.38 4.58
N ILE A 108 11.92 -5.77 3.85
CA ILE A 108 13.35 -6.07 3.99
C ILE A 108 13.84 -5.75 5.41
N VAL A 109 13.43 -4.59 5.95
CA VAL A 109 13.77 -4.19 7.33
C VAL A 109 13.20 -5.19 8.34
N ARG A 110 11.94 -5.58 8.20
CA ARG A 110 11.31 -6.57 9.08
C ARG A 110 11.93 -7.96 8.93
N ALA A 111 12.33 -8.37 7.74
CA ALA A 111 12.96 -9.68 7.51
C ALA A 111 14.35 -9.74 8.17
N LYS A 112 15.09 -8.62 8.13
CA LYS A 112 16.45 -8.55 8.69
C LYS A 112 16.47 -8.35 10.21
N ILE A 113 15.59 -7.50 10.73
CA ILE A 113 15.65 -7.02 12.13
C ILE A 113 14.51 -7.64 12.99
N GLY A 114 13.45 -8.15 12.36
CA GLY A 114 12.30 -8.72 13.05
C GLY A 114 11.63 -7.74 13.99
N ASP A 115 11.15 -8.24 15.12
CA ASP A 115 10.51 -7.45 16.19
C ASP A 115 11.43 -6.46 16.89
N ARG A 116 12.74 -6.56 16.66
CA ARG A 116 13.70 -5.62 17.25
C ARG A 116 13.56 -4.20 16.70
N VAL A 117 12.87 -4.01 15.56
CA VAL A 117 12.57 -2.68 15.01
C VAL A 117 11.77 -1.82 15.99
N TRP A 118 10.96 -2.44 16.86
CA TRP A 118 10.07 -1.77 17.81
C TRP A 118 10.72 -1.45 19.17
N ILE A 119 11.97 -1.87 19.39
CA ILE A 119 12.64 -1.73 20.68
C ILE A 119 13.23 -0.32 20.83
N LYS A 120 14.05 0.11 19.87
CA LYS A 120 14.77 1.39 19.93
C LYS A 120 14.03 2.50 19.18
N PRO A 121 13.94 3.72 19.73
CA PRO A 121 13.32 4.85 19.02
C PRO A 121 13.97 5.14 17.65
N SER A 122 15.28 4.95 17.53
CA SER A 122 16.03 5.19 16.29
C SER A 122 15.67 4.23 15.15
N SER A 123 15.15 3.04 15.43
CA SER A 123 14.63 2.12 14.42
C SER A 123 13.11 2.23 14.26
N TYR A 124 12.41 2.44 15.38
CA TYR A 124 10.97 2.55 15.43
C TYR A 124 10.44 3.77 14.68
N LEU A 125 11.00 4.97 14.93
CA LEU A 125 10.47 6.21 14.36
C LEU A 125 10.55 6.24 12.84
N PRO A 126 11.70 5.94 12.19
CA PRO A 126 11.77 5.92 10.73
C PRO A 126 10.83 4.86 10.13
N TYR A 127 10.72 3.69 10.77
CA TYR A 127 9.83 2.63 10.33
C TYR A 127 8.35 3.05 10.40
N ALA A 128 7.93 3.65 11.52
CA ALA A 128 6.57 4.15 11.70
C ALA A 128 6.24 5.27 10.69
N ILE A 129 7.16 6.20 10.46
CA ILE A 129 6.98 7.28 9.47
C ILE A 129 6.78 6.68 8.07
N LEU A 130 7.59 5.71 7.67
CA LEU A 130 7.46 5.06 6.36
C LEU A 130 6.13 4.31 6.23
N VAL A 131 5.67 3.61 7.28
CA VAL A 131 4.36 2.96 7.28
C VAL A 131 3.24 3.99 7.13
N ILE A 132 3.32 5.13 7.82
CA ILE A 132 2.31 6.20 7.74
C ILE A 132 2.31 6.83 6.35
N VAL A 133 3.46 7.31 5.88
CA VAL A 133 3.58 8.01 4.60
C VAL A 133 3.22 7.07 3.45
N GLY A 134 3.80 5.87 3.41
CA GLY A 134 3.50 4.88 2.38
C GLY A 134 2.03 4.45 2.41
N GLY A 135 1.46 4.27 3.59
CA GLY A 135 0.07 3.85 3.73
C GLY A 135 -0.93 4.92 3.31
N VAL A 136 -0.72 6.16 3.73
CA VAL A 136 -1.56 7.30 3.32
C VAL A 136 -1.48 7.51 1.82
N LEU A 137 -0.28 7.53 1.24
CA LEU A 137 -0.11 7.67 -0.21
C LEU A 137 -0.81 6.53 -0.97
N MET A 138 -0.68 5.29 -0.52
CA MET A 138 -1.32 4.15 -1.18
C MET A 138 -2.84 4.24 -1.13
N MET A 139 -3.42 4.66 0.01
CA MET A 139 -4.86 4.89 0.12
C MET A 139 -5.34 5.99 -0.83
N VAL A 140 -4.57 7.09 -0.99
CA VAL A 140 -4.87 8.13 -1.98
C VAL A 140 -4.81 7.57 -3.40
N MET A 141 -3.81 6.76 -3.74
CA MET A 141 -3.70 6.13 -5.06
C MET A 141 -4.85 5.16 -5.35
N GLY A 142 -5.27 4.40 -4.34
CA GLY A 142 -6.46 3.54 -4.40
C GLY A 142 -7.73 4.35 -4.65
N ALA A 143 -7.93 5.45 -3.90
CA ALA A 143 -9.08 6.33 -4.08
C ALA A 143 -9.11 7.01 -5.45
N LEU A 144 -7.96 7.49 -5.94
CA LEU A 144 -7.81 8.00 -7.29
C LEU A 144 -8.19 6.97 -8.35
N GLY A 145 -7.86 5.70 -8.11
CA GLY A 145 -8.31 4.60 -8.97
C GLY A 145 -9.82 4.40 -8.94
N GLY A 146 -10.45 4.49 -7.76
CA GLY A 146 -11.90 4.42 -7.64
C GLY A 146 -12.61 5.55 -8.38
N ILE A 147 -12.14 6.79 -8.20
CA ILE A 147 -12.71 7.98 -8.86
C ILE A 147 -12.57 7.88 -10.38
N ALA A 148 -11.39 7.50 -10.88
CA ALA A 148 -11.14 7.42 -12.32
C ALA A 148 -12.01 6.36 -13.03
N VAL A 149 -12.42 5.30 -12.34
CA VAL A 149 -13.18 4.18 -12.94
C VAL A 149 -14.68 4.28 -12.64
N TYR A 150 -15.05 4.71 -11.44
CA TYR A 150 -16.43 4.68 -10.94
C TYR A 150 -17.01 6.08 -10.66
N GLY A 151 -16.23 7.15 -10.82
CA GLY A 151 -16.64 8.52 -10.52
C GLY A 151 -16.74 8.86 -9.03
N THR A 152 -16.40 7.93 -8.13
CA THR A 152 -16.50 8.14 -6.68
C THR A 152 -15.51 7.27 -5.90
N SER A 153 -15.25 7.62 -4.64
CA SER A 153 -14.46 6.85 -3.68
C SER A 153 -14.97 7.08 -2.26
N ILE A 154 -14.73 6.11 -1.37
CA ILE A 154 -14.98 6.27 0.08
C ILE A 154 -14.19 7.47 0.65
N LEU A 155 -13.03 7.78 0.06
CA LEU A 155 -12.24 8.94 0.46
C LEU A 155 -12.69 10.26 -0.17
N SER A 156 -13.64 10.28 -1.11
CA SER A 156 -14.10 11.51 -1.78
C SER A 156 -14.43 12.65 -0.80
N PRO A 157 -15.17 12.46 0.32
CA PRO A 157 -15.46 13.55 1.25
C PRO A 157 -14.20 14.17 1.90
N ILE A 158 -13.20 13.35 2.22
CA ILE A 158 -11.93 13.83 2.81
C ILE A 158 -11.11 14.58 1.76
N LEU A 159 -11.08 14.03 0.57
CA LEU A 159 -10.36 14.53 -0.58
C LEU A 159 -10.93 15.88 -1.07
N ASP A 160 -12.25 16.03 -1.06
CA ASP A 160 -12.96 17.30 -1.32
C ASP A 160 -12.71 18.33 -0.21
N TRP A 161 -12.74 17.90 1.06
CA TRP A 161 -12.44 18.77 2.21
C TRP A 161 -11.00 19.31 2.19
N LEU A 162 -10.02 18.50 1.74
CA LEU A 162 -8.63 18.91 1.56
C LEU A 162 -8.44 19.88 0.38
N GLY A 163 -9.49 20.18 -0.39
CA GLY A 163 -9.43 21.07 -1.54
C GLY A 163 -8.51 20.56 -2.65
N ILE A 164 -8.27 19.25 -2.70
CA ILE A 164 -7.48 18.65 -3.78
C ILE A 164 -8.43 18.51 -4.97
N PRO A 165 -8.26 19.28 -6.06
CA PRO A 165 -9.16 19.19 -7.20
C PRO A 165 -8.98 17.84 -7.89
N TRP A 166 -10.08 17.10 -8.03
CA TRP A 166 -10.15 15.90 -8.86
C TRP A 166 -10.77 16.29 -10.22
N PRO A 167 -10.23 15.79 -11.33
CA PRO A 167 -10.77 16.07 -12.67
C PRO A 167 -12.12 15.40 -12.92
#